data_AF-A0A6C0M0M8-F1
#
_entry.id   AF-A0A6C0M0M8-F1
#
_cell.length_a   1.000
_cell.length_b   1.000
_cell.length_c   1.000
_cell.angle_alpha   90.00
_cell.angle_beta   90.00
_cell.angle_gamma   90.00
#
_symmetry.space_group_name_H-M   'P 1'
#
loop_
_entity.id
_entity.type
_entity.pdbx_description
1 polymer ?
#
loop_
_entity_poly.entity_id
_entity_poly.type
_entity_poly.pdbx_seq_one_letter_code
_entity_poly.pdbx_strand_id
1 'polypeptide(L)'
;MKIIAHRGNLHGPNRATENKPATIIEAISKGFDVEIDVWMVQEKFWLGHDGPETHVTLHFLLQYKHSLWIHCKDIDTLVALKNEFNCFFHDKDTYTLTSRGFIWGNVGSPPHYEMIQVMPERAGSAPFIDGYGVCTDYPFKYR
;
A
#
# COMPACT_ATOMS: atom_id res chain seq x y z
N MET A 1 -2.59 -12.86 -9.81
CA MET A 1 -1.82 -11.66 -9.45
C MET A 1 -2.69 -10.71 -8.64
N LYS A 2 -2.18 -10.15 -7.54
CA LYS A 2 -2.82 -9.06 -6.80
C LYS A 2 -2.59 -7.72 -7.51
N ILE A 3 -3.64 -6.93 -7.72
CA ILE A 3 -3.53 -5.56 -8.24
C ILE A 3 -3.84 -4.63 -7.09
N ILE A 4 -2.85 -3.84 -6.69
CA ILE A 4 -2.89 -2.98 -5.52
C ILE A 4 -2.81 -1.53 -5.99
N ALA A 5 -3.84 -0.74 -5.71
CA ALA A 5 -3.86 0.69 -5.96
C ALA A 5 -2.95 1.38 -4.93
N HIS A 6 -1.84 1.95 -5.39
CA HIS A 6 -0.89 2.68 -4.54
C HIS A 6 -1.58 3.92 -3.98
N ARG A 7 -1.68 4.03 -2.66
CA ARG A 7 -2.38 5.12 -1.93
C ARG A 7 -3.83 5.38 -2.39
N GLY A 8 -4.48 4.39 -3.00
CA GLY A 8 -5.81 4.52 -3.58
C GLY A 8 -5.88 5.18 -4.96
N ASN A 9 -4.75 5.40 -5.65
CA ASN A 9 -4.71 5.99 -6.98
C ASN A 9 -5.27 5.02 -8.05
N LEU A 10 -6.12 5.54 -8.94
CA LEU A 10 -6.73 4.76 -10.03
C LEU A 10 -6.24 5.14 -11.43
N HIS A 11 -5.84 6.40 -11.61
CA HIS A 11 -5.55 7.00 -12.91
C HIS A 11 -4.25 7.81 -12.90
N GLY A 12 -3.35 7.50 -11.98
CA GLY A 12 -2.12 8.25 -11.73
C GLY A 12 -2.09 8.90 -10.34
N PRO A 13 -0.93 9.42 -9.93
CA PRO A 13 -0.74 10.01 -8.62
C PRO A 13 -1.51 11.33 -8.48
N ASN A 14 -2.22 11.50 -7.36
CA ASN A 14 -2.91 12.75 -7.05
C ASN A 14 -2.84 13.06 -5.54
N ARG A 15 -1.96 14.01 -5.18
CA ARG A 15 -1.75 14.44 -3.78
C ARG A 15 -3.01 14.92 -3.07
N ALA A 16 -4.01 15.46 -3.79
CA ALA A 16 -5.24 15.93 -3.18
C ALA A 16 -6.15 14.78 -2.73
N THR A 17 -5.98 13.60 -3.30
CA THR A 17 -6.89 12.47 -3.13
C THR A 17 -6.22 11.16 -2.69
N GLU A 18 -4.89 11.07 -2.76
CA GLU A 18 -4.14 9.92 -2.23
C GLU A 18 -4.33 9.81 -0.71
N ASN A 19 -4.34 8.59 -0.19
CA ASN A 19 -4.53 8.32 1.24
C ASN A 19 -5.82 8.95 1.82
N LYS A 20 -6.89 9.08 1.02
CA LYS A 20 -8.19 9.56 1.51
C LYS A 20 -9.19 8.40 1.60
N PRO A 21 -10.05 8.35 2.63
CA PRO A 21 -11.04 7.28 2.77
C PRO A 21 -11.90 7.09 1.52
N ALA A 22 -12.33 8.18 0.87
CA ALA A 22 -13.19 8.10 -0.32
C ALA A 22 -12.51 7.36 -1.50
N THR A 23 -11.24 7.67 -1.79
CA THR A 23 -10.49 7.03 -2.89
C THR A 23 -10.10 5.59 -2.55
N ILE A 24 -9.76 5.31 -1.30
CA ILE A 24 -9.51 3.95 -0.82
C ILE A 24 -10.77 3.08 -1.03
N ILE A 25 -11.94 3.58 -0.58
CA ILE A 25 -13.21 2.88 -0.73
C ILE A 25 -13.54 2.69 -2.22
N GLU A 26 -13.33 3.73 -3.04
CA GLU A 26 -13.57 3.66 -4.48
C GLU A 26 -12.70 2.57 -5.13
N ALA A 27 -11.40 2.53 -4.85
CA ALA A 27 -10.49 1.54 -5.41
C ALA A 27 -10.87 0.10 -4.99
N ILE A 28 -11.23 -0.10 -3.72
CA ILE A 28 -11.72 -1.39 -3.22
C ILE A 28 -13.03 -1.79 -3.94
N SER A 29 -13.97 -0.85 -4.11
CA SER A 29 -15.25 -1.11 -4.78
C SER A 29 -15.09 -1.54 -6.26
N LYS A 30 -13.97 -1.16 -6.88
CA LYS A 30 -13.62 -1.53 -8.27
C LYS A 30 -12.91 -2.89 -8.35
N GLY A 31 -12.64 -3.53 -7.21
CA GLY A 31 -12.04 -4.87 -7.10
C GLY A 31 -10.52 -4.87 -6.93
N PHE A 32 -9.92 -3.74 -6.56
CA PHE A 32 -8.49 -3.66 -6.26
C PHE A 32 -8.23 -3.82 -4.77
N ASP A 33 -7.07 -4.38 -4.43
CA ASP A 33 -6.48 -4.16 -3.11
C ASP A 33 -5.91 -2.73 -3.08
N VAL A 34 -5.61 -2.18 -1.90
CA VAL A 34 -5.13 -0.80 -1.76
C VAL A 34 -3.97 -0.75 -0.77
N GLU A 35 -2.89 -0.11 -1.18
CA GLU A 35 -1.81 0.26 -0.28
C GLU A 35 -2.11 1.63 0.35
N ILE A 36 -1.87 1.77 1.65
CA ILE A 36 -2.11 3.01 2.40
C ILE A 36 -0.97 3.31 3.37
N ASP A 37 -0.64 4.58 3.51
CA ASP A 37 0.30 5.08 4.51
C ASP A 37 -0.44 5.38 5.82
N VAL A 38 -0.01 4.77 6.93
CA VAL A 38 -0.66 4.94 8.25
C VAL A 38 0.35 5.38 9.31
N TRP A 39 -0.08 6.33 10.14
CA TRP A 39 0.59 6.81 11.34
C TRP A 39 -0.27 6.53 12.59
N MET A 40 0.39 6.40 13.73
CA MET A 40 -0.22 6.38 15.04
C MET A 40 0.24 7.62 15.81
N VAL A 41 -0.69 8.51 16.13
CA VAL A 41 -0.41 9.74 16.88
C VAL A 41 -1.38 9.81 18.05
N GLN A 42 -0.85 9.78 19.27
CA GLN A 42 -1.65 9.81 20.51
C GLN A 42 -2.76 8.74 20.50
N GLU A 43 -2.39 7.48 20.20
CA GLU A 43 -3.29 6.31 20.13
C GLU A 43 -4.40 6.40 19.06
N LYS A 44 -4.31 7.36 18.14
CA LYS A 44 -5.23 7.51 17.01
C LYS A 44 -4.54 7.22 15.69
N PHE A 45 -5.30 6.73 14.72
CA PHE A 45 -4.80 6.40 13.39
C PHE A 45 -5.04 7.53 12.41
N TRP A 46 -4.03 7.78 11.57
CA TRP A 46 -4.05 8.82 10.56
C TRP A 46 -3.50 8.30 9.25
N LEU A 47 -4.13 8.65 8.14
CA LEU A 47 -3.65 8.41 6.79
C LEU A 47 -2.77 9.58 6.32
N GLY A 48 -1.73 9.28 5.53
CA GLY A 48 -0.94 10.29 4.81
C GLY A 48 0.52 9.88 4.58
N HIS A 49 1.13 10.34 3.49
CA HIS A 49 2.47 9.91 3.10
C HIS A 49 3.59 10.66 3.83
N ASP A 50 3.55 12.00 3.78
CA ASP A 50 4.57 12.88 4.34
C ASP A 50 4.30 13.19 5.83
N GLY A 51 3.11 12.85 6.32
CA GLY A 51 2.70 13.04 7.71
C GLY A 51 1.26 12.58 7.98
N PRO A 52 0.81 12.69 9.25
CA PRO A 52 -0.55 12.32 9.67
C PRO A 52 -1.57 13.38 9.23
N GLU A 53 -2.22 13.18 8.09
CA GLU A 53 -3.12 14.19 7.50
C GLU A 53 -4.60 13.95 7.80
N THR A 54 -5.06 12.71 7.67
CA THR A 54 -6.50 12.38 7.68
C THR A 54 -6.79 11.33 8.72
N HIS A 55 -7.44 11.74 9.82
CA HIS A 55 -7.83 10.83 10.89
C HIS A 55 -8.79 9.76 10.38
N VAL A 56 -8.55 8.52 10.80
CA VAL A 56 -9.43 7.36 10.56
C VAL A 56 -9.60 6.55 11.83
N THR A 57 -10.73 5.86 11.94
CA THR A 57 -11.00 4.99 13.09
C THR A 57 -10.41 3.59 12.85
N LEU A 58 -10.13 2.86 13.94
CA LEU A 58 -9.79 1.44 13.83
C LEU A 58 -10.90 0.64 13.13
N HIS A 59 -12.17 1.03 13.33
CA HIS A 59 -13.31 0.41 12.65
C HIS A 59 -13.20 0.52 11.12
N PHE A 60 -12.79 1.68 10.59
CA PHE A 60 -12.55 1.85 9.16
C PHE A 60 -11.47 0.87 8.65
N LEU A 61 -10.35 0.77 9.37
CA LEU A 61 -9.28 -0.17 9.00
C LEU A 61 -9.78 -1.63 9.03
N LEU A 62 -10.49 -2.01 10.09
CA LEU A 62 -11.04 -3.36 10.26
C LEU A 62 -12.05 -3.73 9.17
N GLN A 63 -12.88 -2.77 8.75
CA GLN A 63 -13.89 -2.97 7.70
C GLN A 63 -13.25 -3.40 6.37
N TYR A 64 -12.05 -2.89 6.07
CA TYR A 64 -11.34 -3.15 4.81
C TYR A 64 -10.09 -4.03 4.97
N LYS A 65 -9.91 -4.68 6.13
CA LYS A 65 -8.66 -5.36 6.51
C LYS A 65 -8.11 -6.37 5.49
N HIS A 66 -8.98 -7.00 4.70
CA HIS A 66 -8.61 -8.01 3.72
C HIS A 66 -8.15 -7.43 2.37
N SER A 67 -8.41 -6.15 2.14
CA SER A 67 -8.03 -5.42 0.92
C SER A 67 -6.91 -4.40 1.17
N LEU A 68 -6.59 -4.12 2.44
CA LEU A 68 -5.56 -3.13 2.80
C LEU A 68 -4.17 -3.75 2.93
N TRP A 69 -3.19 -3.06 2.34
CA TRP A 69 -1.76 -3.26 2.51
C TRP A 69 -1.22 -2.01 3.21
N ILE A 70 -0.82 -2.13 4.47
CA ILE A 70 -0.55 -0.94 5.31
C ILE A 70 0.96 -0.66 5.38
N HIS A 71 1.42 0.42 4.75
CA HIS A 71 2.74 1.00 5.01
C HIS A 71 2.67 1.77 6.33
N CYS A 72 3.11 1.15 7.40
CA CYS A 72 3.32 1.81 8.68
C CYS A 72 4.47 2.81 8.54
N LYS A 73 4.24 4.06 8.96
CA LYS A 73 5.22 5.14 8.82
C LYS A 73 6.11 5.34 10.04
N ASP A 74 5.80 4.65 11.12
CA ASP A 74 6.55 4.64 12.37
C ASP A 74 6.43 3.28 13.09
N ILE A 75 7.27 3.08 14.09
CA ILE A 75 7.31 1.84 14.89
C ILE A 75 6.05 1.64 15.72
N ASP A 76 5.42 2.72 16.21
CA ASP A 76 4.24 2.64 17.07
C ASP A 76 3.04 2.08 16.28
N THR A 77 2.87 2.57 15.05
CA THR A 77 1.88 2.06 14.09
C THR A 77 2.13 0.59 13.78
N LEU A 78 3.39 0.22 13.53
CA LEU A 78 3.74 -1.17 13.20
C LEU A 78 3.43 -2.10 14.37
N VAL A 79 3.81 -1.72 15.59
CA VAL A 79 3.52 -2.50 16.80
C VAL A 79 2.02 -2.68 17.00
N ALA A 80 1.24 -1.62 16.77
CA ALA A 80 -0.20 -1.66 16.94
C ALA A 80 -0.93 -2.53 15.91
N LEU A 81 -0.47 -2.57 14.66
CA LEU A 81 -1.21 -3.20 13.56
C LEU A 81 -0.71 -4.61 13.17
N LYS A 82 0.54 -4.98 13.48
CA LYS A 82 1.19 -6.20 12.97
C LYS A 82 0.41 -7.49 13.18
N ASN A 83 -0.35 -7.60 14.28
CA ASN A 83 -1.04 -8.84 14.63
C ASN A 83 -2.38 -9.00 13.90
N GLU A 84 -3.04 -7.92 13.52
CA GLU A 84 -4.39 -7.94 12.93
C GLU A 84 -4.42 -7.64 11.43
N PHE A 85 -3.44 -6.88 10.93
CA PHE A 85 -3.41 -6.40 9.56
C PHE A 85 -2.25 -7.01 8.76
N ASN A 86 -2.32 -6.87 7.44
CA ASN A 86 -1.16 -7.01 6.57
C ASN A 86 -0.46 -5.66 6.49
N CYS A 87 0.66 -5.52 7.20
CA CYS A 87 1.36 -4.26 7.31
C CYS A 87 2.87 -4.47 7.25
N PHE A 88 3.59 -3.39 6.98
CA PHE A 88 5.03 -3.38 6.84
C PHE A 88 5.58 -1.99 7.09
N PHE A 89 6.86 -1.90 7.42
CA PHE A 89 7.62 -0.66 7.43
C PHE A 89 8.80 -0.83 6.47
N HIS A 90 9.06 0.18 5.65
CA HIS A 90 10.30 0.29 4.88
C HIS A 90 10.59 1.76 4.57
N ASP A 91 11.86 2.06 4.33
CA ASP A 91 12.31 3.38 3.84
C ASP A 91 13.14 3.19 2.56
N LYS A 92 14.35 2.64 2.71
CA LYS A 92 15.32 2.47 1.61
C LYS A 92 15.61 1.01 1.27
N ASP A 93 14.97 0.09 1.97
CA ASP A 93 15.13 -1.34 1.76
C ASP A 93 14.73 -1.70 0.33
N THR A 94 15.55 -2.51 -0.34
CA THR A 94 15.19 -3.04 -1.66
C THR A 94 13.99 -3.99 -1.54
N TYR A 95 13.95 -4.79 -0.47
CA TYR A 95 12.86 -5.71 -0.19
C TYR A 95 12.49 -5.64 1.29
N THR A 96 11.20 -5.72 1.58
CA THR A 96 10.67 -5.85 2.94
C THR A 96 9.69 -7.01 3.00
N LEU A 97 9.62 -7.71 4.13
CA LEU A 97 8.54 -8.66 4.40
C LEU A 97 7.37 -7.95 5.09
N THR A 98 6.16 -8.24 4.64
CA THR A 98 4.96 -7.85 5.39
C THR A 98 4.74 -8.76 6.59
N SER A 99 3.90 -8.33 7.54
CA SER A 99 3.47 -9.13 8.70
C SER A 99 2.75 -10.43 8.31
N ARG A 100 2.38 -10.60 7.03
CA ARG A 100 1.79 -11.83 6.47
C ARG A 100 2.75 -12.62 5.59
N GLY A 101 4.03 -12.25 5.55
CA GLY A 101 5.07 -12.98 4.85
C GLY A 101 5.16 -12.70 3.36
N PHE A 102 4.49 -11.64 2.86
CA PHE A 102 4.65 -11.24 1.45
C PHE A 102 5.94 -10.45 1.25
N ILE A 103 6.62 -10.69 0.13
CA ILE A 103 7.80 -9.91 -0.26
C ILE A 103 7.31 -8.65 -0.97
N TRP A 104 7.66 -7.48 -0.43
CA TRP A 104 7.38 -6.16 -0.99
C TRP A 104 8.65 -5.61 -1.63
N GLY A 105 8.70 -5.56 -2.96
CA GLY A 105 9.86 -5.07 -3.71
C GLY A 105 9.74 -3.58 -3.98
N ASN A 106 10.66 -2.79 -3.43
CA ASN A 106 10.67 -1.33 -3.57
C ASN A 106 10.85 -0.88 -5.02
N VAL A 107 10.56 0.39 -5.33
CA VAL A 107 10.63 0.93 -6.70
C VAL A 107 12.01 0.67 -7.32
N GLY A 108 12.02 0.10 -8.52
CA GLY A 108 13.25 -0.23 -9.25
C GLY A 108 13.95 -1.53 -8.82
N SER A 109 13.37 -2.29 -7.89
CA SER A 109 13.90 -3.61 -7.52
C SER A 109 13.84 -4.57 -8.70
N PRO A 110 14.85 -5.45 -8.88
CA PRO A 110 14.81 -6.53 -9.86
C PRO A 110 13.52 -7.37 -9.72
N PRO A 111 12.79 -7.61 -10.81
CA PRO A 111 11.50 -8.30 -10.77
C PRO A 111 11.65 -9.76 -10.32
N HIS A 112 10.76 -10.24 -9.43
CA HIS A 112 10.66 -11.64 -9.00
C HIS A 112 9.20 -12.11 -8.91
N TYR A 113 8.91 -13.36 -9.30
CA TYR A 113 7.53 -13.84 -9.40
C TYR A 113 6.84 -14.03 -8.03
N GLU A 114 7.61 -14.13 -6.94
CA GLU A 114 7.09 -14.25 -5.57
C GLU A 114 6.90 -12.91 -4.84
N MET A 115 7.18 -11.78 -5.50
CA MET A 115 7.11 -10.46 -4.87
C MET A 115 5.98 -9.60 -5.41
N ILE A 116 5.64 -8.58 -4.63
CA ILE A 116 4.85 -7.44 -5.08
C ILE A 116 5.80 -6.44 -5.74
N GLN A 117 5.59 -6.17 -7.03
CA GLN A 117 6.35 -5.17 -7.77
C GLN A 117 5.75 -3.78 -7.54
N VAL A 118 6.52 -2.84 -6.98
CA VAL A 118 6.05 -1.49 -6.64
C VAL A 118 6.44 -0.49 -7.73
N MET A 119 5.45 0.22 -8.24
CA MET A 119 5.53 1.24 -9.28
C MET A 119 6.40 0.85 -10.49
N PRO A 120 6.13 -0.29 -11.15
CA PRO A 120 6.87 -0.68 -12.36
C PRO A 120 6.83 0.41 -13.46
N GLU A 121 5.79 1.26 -13.50
CA GLU A 121 5.73 2.41 -14.40
C GLU A 121 6.82 3.47 -14.18
N ARG A 122 7.51 3.44 -13.03
CA ARG A 122 8.64 4.32 -12.69
C ARG A 122 10.00 3.64 -12.83
N ALA A 123 10.03 2.32 -13.03
CA ALA A 123 11.26 1.52 -13.04
C ALA A 123 12.07 1.60 -14.36
N GLY A 124 11.67 2.47 -15.29
CA GLY A 124 12.37 2.68 -16.56
C GLY A 124 12.31 1.47 -17.47
N SER A 125 13.46 0.85 -17.74
CA SER A 125 13.59 -0.33 -18.63
C SER A 125 13.46 -1.67 -17.92
N ALA A 126 13.27 -1.69 -16.59
CA ALA A 126 13.08 -2.94 -15.87
C ALA A 126 11.79 -3.64 -16.37
N PRO A 127 11.88 -4.91 -16.81
CA PRO A 127 10.72 -5.61 -17.32
C PRO A 127 9.73 -5.87 -16.19
N PHE A 128 8.47 -5.54 -16.41
CA PHE A 128 7.39 -6.08 -15.59
C PHE A 128 7.28 -7.58 -15.88
N ILE A 129 7.19 -8.40 -14.84
CA ILE A 129 6.87 -9.82 -14.98
C ILE A 129 5.54 -10.12 -14.30
N ASP A 130 4.74 -10.99 -14.89
CA ASP A 130 3.55 -11.51 -14.21
C ASP A 130 3.97 -12.34 -13.00
N GLY A 131 3.70 -11.83 -11.81
CA GLY A 131 4.11 -12.41 -10.53
C GLY A 131 3.00 -12.41 -9.48
N TYR A 132 3.39 -12.39 -8.21
CA TYR A 132 2.47 -12.41 -7.09
C TYR A 132 1.52 -11.21 -7.10
N GLY A 133 2.06 -10.00 -7.27
CA GLY A 133 1.27 -8.78 -7.34
C GLY A 133 2.01 -7.56 -7.88
N VAL A 134 1.25 -6.50 -8.11
CA VAL A 134 1.74 -5.18 -8.49
C VAL A 134 1.06 -4.10 -7.64
N CYS A 135 1.85 -3.16 -7.13
CA CYS A 135 1.36 -1.94 -6.49
C CYS A 135 1.66 -0.75 -7.40
N THR A 136 0.65 -0.02 -7.86
CA THR A 136 0.80 0.95 -8.96
C THR A 136 -0.15 2.13 -8.81
N ASP A 137 0.22 3.28 -9.40
CA ASP A 137 -0.69 4.43 -9.53
C ASP A 137 -1.75 4.20 -10.64
N TYR A 138 -1.62 3.15 -11.45
CA TYR A 138 -2.46 2.88 -12.63
C TYR A 138 -3.03 1.44 -12.64
N PRO A 139 -3.80 1.02 -11.62
CA PRO A 139 -4.24 -0.37 -11.44
C PRO A 139 -5.02 -0.93 -12.63
N PHE A 140 -5.77 -0.10 -13.35
CA PHE A 140 -6.52 -0.52 -14.55
C PHE A 140 -5.64 -1.02 -15.71
N LYS A 141 -4.35 -0.67 -15.75
CA LYS A 141 -3.43 -1.16 -16.79
C LYS A 141 -3.02 -2.62 -16.60
N TYR A 142 -3.25 -3.18 -15.40
CA TYR A 142 -2.84 -4.52 -15.00
C TYR A 142 -4.02 -5.46 -14.79
N ARG A 143 -5.22 -5.02 -15.18
CA ARG A 143 -6.46 -5.79 -15.11
C ARG A 143 -6.65 -6.68 -16.33
#